data_AF-A0A1Z9DSF7-F1
#
_entry.id   AF-A0A1Z9DSF7-F1
#
_cell.length_a   1.000
_cell.length_b   1.000
_cell.length_c   1.000
_cell.angle_alpha   90.00
_cell.angle_beta   90.00
_cell.angle_gamma   90.00
#
_symmetry.space_group_name_H-M   'P 1'
#
loop_
_entity.id
_entity.type
_entity.pdbx_description
1 polymer ?
#
loop_
_entity_poly.entity_id
_entity_poly.type
_entity_poly.pdbx_seq_one_letter_code
_entity_poly.pdbx_strand_id
1 'polypeptide(L)'
;MSLFYKLSILMSIVVVASNYLVQFPIQFFGLQEVLTYGAFSYPITFLVTDLSNRAYGKIVARKIVYIGFFLGVLLTLFISTNFSDIISIRIAIGSGVAFFVAQNLDIKIFDILRKRTWYIAPLISSIGGSIVDTILFFSIAFYATGVSWVSLALGDLTVKLFIALLMLIPFRILLTNIRDVSDKKFSGVR
;
A
#
# COMPACT_ATOMS: atom_id res chain seq x y z
N MET A 1 -15.50 -12.65 14.00
CA MET A 1 -14.16 -12.21 13.54
C MET A 1 -13.90 -10.78 13.99
N SER A 2 -12.91 -10.56 14.86
CA SER A 2 -12.47 -9.22 15.26
C SER A 2 -12.05 -8.41 14.03
N LEU A 3 -12.33 -7.10 14.00
CA LEU A 3 -11.99 -6.20 12.88
C LEU A 3 -10.50 -6.28 12.52
N PHE A 4 -9.62 -6.51 13.50
CA PHE A 4 -8.19 -6.78 13.29
C PHE A 4 -7.95 -7.91 12.28
N TYR A 5 -8.58 -9.06 12.46
CA TYR A 5 -8.39 -10.20 11.53
C TYR A 5 -8.95 -9.90 10.15
N LYS A 6 -10.08 -9.19 10.06
CA LYS A 6 -10.66 -8.79 8.77
C LYS A 6 -9.70 -7.89 7.99
N LEU A 7 -9.09 -6.90 8.65
CA LEU A 7 -8.14 -5.99 8.01
C LEU A 7 -6.82 -6.69 7.66
N SER A 8 -6.31 -7.60 8.50
CA SER A 8 -5.12 -8.41 8.17
C SER A 8 -5.35 -9.30 6.97
N ILE A 9 -6.50 -9.99 6.90
CA ILE A 9 -6.86 -10.84 5.76
C ILE A 9 -7.02 -9.99 4.50
N LEU A 10 -7.71 -8.84 4.60
CA LEU A 10 -7.88 -7.92 3.48
C LEU A 10 -6.53 -7.42 2.96
N MET A 11 -5.60 -7.03 3.86
CA MET A 11 -4.25 -6.63 3.48
C MET A 11 -3.55 -7.76 2.71
N SER A 12 -3.56 -9.00 3.23
CA SER A 12 -2.96 -10.14 2.55
C SER A 12 -3.56 -10.38 1.16
N ILE A 13 -4.90 -10.35 1.04
CA ILE A 13 -5.60 -10.54 -0.24
C ILE A 13 -5.17 -9.47 -1.24
N VAL A 14 -5.12 -8.20 -0.83
CA VAL A 14 -4.72 -7.10 -1.72
C VAL A 14 -3.26 -7.24 -2.15
N VAL A 15 -2.35 -7.64 -1.25
CA VAL A 15 -0.94 -7.87 -1.59
C VAL A 15 -0.79 -9.03 -2.58
N VAL A 16 -1.42 -10.17 -2.33
CA VAL A 16 -1.39 -11.33 -3.24
C VAL A 16 -2.00 -10.99 -4.60
N ALA A 17 -3.18 -10.34 -4.60
CA ALA A 17 -3.84 -9.91 -5.82
C ALA A 17 -2.95 -8.95 -6.61
N SER A 18 -2.29 -7.99 -5.95
CA SER A 18 -1.41 -7.04 -6.62
C SER A 18 -0.18 -7.71 -7.23
N ASN A 19 0.44 -8.65 -6.51
CA ASN A 19 1.58 -9.41 -7.03
C ASN A 19 1.21 -10.32 -8.21
N TYR A 20 -0.02 -10.82 -8.23
CA TYR A 20 -0.53 -11.57 -9.38
C TYR A 20 -0.85 -10.63 -10.56
N LEU A 21 -1.60 -9.54 -10.30
CA LEU A 21 -2.04 -8.58 -11.31
C LEU A 21 -0.90 -7.79 -11.94
N VAL A 22 0.26 -7.68 -11.28
CA VAL A 22 1.44 -7.01 -11.86
C VAL A 22 1.96 -7.72 -13.12
N GLN A 23 1.65 -9.00 -13.30
CA GLN A 23 2.07 -9.79 -14.45
C GLN A 23 1.24 -9.48 -15.71
N PHE A 24 0.13 -8.75 -15.55
CA PHE A 24 -0.80 -8.44 -16.64
C PHE A 24 -0.66 -6.97 -17.02
N PRO A 25 0.03 -6.65 -18.14
CA PRO A 25 0.10 -5.29 -18.66
C PRO A 25 -1.25 -4.85 -19.23
N ILE A 26 -1.50 -3.54 -19.20
CA ILE A 26 -2.73 -2.97 -19.75
C ILE A 26 -2.63 -2.91 -21.26
N GLN A 27 -3.43 -3.73 -21.95
CA GLN A 27 -3.39 -3.85 -23.41
C GLN A 27 -4.05 -2.70 -24.17
N PHE A 28 -4.76 -1.81 -23.47
CA PHE A 28 -5.51 -0.71 -24.05
C PHE A 28 -4.73 0.61 -24.00
N PHE A 29 -5.08 1.56 -24.88
CA PHE A 29 -4.52 2.92 -24.92
C PHE A 29 -2.98 3.02 -25.09
N GLY A 30 -2.30 1.95 -25.53
CA GLY A 30 -0.84 1.93 -25.66
C GLY A 30 -0.08 1.93 -24.33
N LEU A 31 -0.74 1.58 -23.22
CA LEU A 31 -0.15 1.61 -21.86
C LEU A 31 0.61 0.33 -21.48
N GLN A 32 0.79 -0.60 -22.41
CA GLN A 32 1.32 -1.95 -22.19
C GLN A 32 2.71 -1.95 -21.52
N GLU A 33 3.55 -0.99 -21.88
CA GLU A 33 4.91 -0.88 -21.37
C GLU A 33 5.02 0.00 -20.11
N VAL A 34 3.93 0.69 -19.75
CA VAL A 34 3.93 1.71 -18.69
C VAL A 34 3.16 1.26 -17.45
N LEU A 35 2.05 0.54 -17.62
CA LEU A 35 1.12 0.20 -16.55
C LEU A 35 0.66 -1.25 -16.59
N THR A 36 0.55 -1.84 -15.40
CA THR A 36 -0.02 -3.17 -15.17
C THR A 36 -1.26 -3.06 -14.30
N TYR A 37 -2.10 -4.09 -14.28
CA TYR A 37 -3.27 -4.10 -13.40
C TYR A 37 -2.88 -4.05 -11.90
N GLY A 38 -1.66 -4.49 -11.56
CA GLY A 38 -1.11 -4.37 -10.21
C GLY A 38 -1.00 -2.92 -9.70
N ALA A 39 -0.75 -1.96 -10.60
CA ALA A 39 -0.66 -0.53 -10.24
C ALA A 39 -2.00 0.04 -9.72
N PHE A 40 -3.12 -0.58 -10.08
CA PHE A 40 -4.46 -0.17 -9.64
C PHE A 40 -4.89 -0.84 -8.34
N SER A 41 -4.48 -2.09 -8.12
CA SER A 41 -4.83 -2.83 -6.91
C SER A 41 -3.94 -2.47 -5.72
N TYR A 42 -2.66 -2.20 -5.97
CA TYR A 42 -1.68 -1.97 -4.90
C TYR A 42 -2.00 -0.77 -4.01
N PRO A 43 -2.48 0.38 -4.51
CA PRO A 43 -2.82 1.54 -3.67
C PRO A 43 -3.95 1.26 -2.67
N ILE A 44 -4.74 0.21 -2.88
CA ILE A 44 -5.77 -0.23 -1.92
C ILE A 44 -5.12 -0.64 -0.59
N THR A 45 -3.85 -1.04 -0.58
CA THR A 45 -3.12 -1.32 0.67
C THR A 45 -3.07 -0.09 1.59
N PHE A 46 -2.90 1.12 1.06
CA PHE A 46 -2.94 2.35 1.85
C PHE A 46 -4.31 2.57 2.52
N LEU A 47 -5.41 2.27 1.82
CA LEU A 47 -6.75 2.31 2.43
C LEU A 47 -6.85 1.37 3.64
N VAL A 48 -6.36 0.14 3.51
CA VAL A 48 -6.39 -0.84 4.61
C VAL A 48 -5.54 -0.36 5.78
N THR A 49 -4.38 0.23 5.50
CA THR A 49 -3.50 0.82 6.51
C THR A 49 -4.16 1.99 7.23
N ASP A 50 -4.80 2.90 6.50
CA ASP A 50 -5.52 4.06 7.04
C ASP A 50 -6.69 3.64 7.95
N LEU A 51 -7.48 2.67 7.51
CA LEU A 51 -8.58 2.09 8.30
C LEU A 51 -8.05 1.44 9.59
N SER A 52 -6.93 0.72 9.47
CA SER A 52 -6.27 0.07 10.61
C SER A 52 -5.74 1.10 11.61
N ASN A 53 -5.12 2.16 11.12
CA ASN A 53 -4.55 3.22 11.94
C ASN A 53 -5.65 4.05 12.62
N ARG A 54 -6.76 4.28 11.92
CA ARG A 54 -7.94 4.89 12.50
C ARG A 54 -8.53 4.03 13.62
N ALA A 55 -8.77 2.74 13.35
CA ALA A 55 -9.43 1.85 14.29
C ALA A 55 -8.59 1.61 15.56
N TYR A 56 -7.27 1.43 15.41
CA TYR A 56 -6.42 0.88 16.46
C TYR A 56 -5.16 1.69 16.77
N GLY A 57 -4.83 2.70 15.97
CA GLY A 57 -3.61 3.48 16.08
C GLY A 57 -2.37 2.81 15.50
N LYS A 58 -1.27 3.58 15.49
CA LYS A 58 -0.02 3.23 14.80
C LYS A 58 0.54 1.84 15.09
N ILE A 59 0.49 1.39 16.35
CA ILE A 59 1.18 0.15 16.77
C ILE A 59 0.48 -1.06 16.14
N VAL A 60 -0.84 -1.09 16.18
CA VAL A 60 -1.63 -2.20 15.64
C VAL A 60 -1.69 -2.13 14.12
N ALA A 61 -1.76 -0.93 13.54
CA ALA A 61 -1.68 -0.75 12.08
C ALA A 61 -0.39 -1.35 11.50
N ARG A 62 0.77 -1.11 12.13
CA ARG A 62 2.04 -1.74 11.71
C ARG A 62 1.97 -3.26 11.75
N LYS A 63 1.36 -3.84 12.79
CA LYS A 63 1.20 -5.30 12.88
C LYS A 63 0.36 -5.84 11.72
N ILE A 64 -0.73 -5.16 11.37
CA ILE A 64 -1.60 -5.56 10.24
C ILE A 64 -0.81 -5.52 8.93
N VAL A 65 -0.08 -4.43 8.68
CA VAL A 65 0.78 -4.29 7.49
C VAL A 65 1.82 -5.42 7.43
N TYR A 66 2.52 -5.69 8.53
CA TYR A 66 3.58 -6.70 8.54
C TYR A 66 3.01 -8.10 8.33
N ILE A 67 1.93 -8.46 9.02
CA ILE A 67 1.27 -9.75 8.83
C ILE A 67 0.82 -9.90 7.36
N GLY A 68 0.17 -8.88 6.81
CA GLY A 68 -0.31 -8.89 5.43
C GLY A 68 0.83 -9.00 4.42
N PHE A 69 1.91 -8.27 4.64
CA PHE A 69 3.11 -8.31 3.81
C PHE A 69 3.76 -9.69 3.82
N PHE A 70 4.08 -10.24 5.00
CA PHE A 70 4.74 -11.54 5.09
C PHE A 70 3.87 -12.66 4.52
N LEU A 71 2.57 -12.68 4.84
CA LEU A 71 1.65 -13.66 4.26
C LEU A 71 1.53 -13.50 2.74
N GLY A 72 1.42 -12.27 2.26
CA GLY A 72 1.30 -11.99 0.84
C GLY A 72 2.54 -12.40 0.04
N VAL A 73 3.73 -12.09 0.56
CA VAL A 73 5.02 -12.51 -0.02
C VAL A 73 5.12 -14.03 0.01
N LEU A 74 4.89 -14.69 1.15
CA LEU A 74 4.95 -16.15 1.24
C LEU A 74 4.03 -16.83 0.23
N LEU A 75 2.77 -16.40 0.13
CA LEU A 75 1.83 -16.96 -0.85
C LEU A 75 2.27 -16.71 -2.28
N THR A 76 2.86 -15.54 -2.57
CA THR A 76 3.40 -15.24 -3.90
C THR A 76 4.57 -16.16 -4.26
N LEU A 77 5.48 -16.42 -3.30
CA LEU A 77 6.59 -17.36 -3.46
C LEU A 77 6.10 -18.81 -3.65
N PHE A 78 4.94 -19.18 -3.14
CA PHE A 78 4.36 -20.51 -3.36
C PHE A 78 3.71 -20.65 -4.75
N ILE A 79 3.21 -19.55 -5.32
CA ILE A 79 2.43 -19.56 -6.58
C ILE A 79 3.31 -19.28 -7.80
N SER A 80 4.35 -18.45 -7.67
CA SER A 80 5.09 -17.91 -8.82
C SER A 80 6.58 -17.85 -8.57
N THR A 81 7.36 -18.76 -9.17
CA THR A 81 8.82 -18.72 -9.04
C THR A 81 9.55 -19.19 -10.31
N ASN A 82 9.74 -18.26 -11.26
CA ASN A 82 10.97 -18.21 -12.06
C ASN A 82 11.90 -17.16 -11.43
N PHE A 83 12.76 -17.58 -10.50
CA PHE A 83 13.79 -16.73 -9.89
C PHE A 83 15.14 -16.80 -10.62
N SER A 84 15.15 -17.24 -11.88
CA SER A 84 16.38 -17.31 -12.68
C SER A 84 16.94 -15.94 -13.02
N ASP A 85 16.07 -14.92 -13.11
CA ASP A 85 16.44 -13.62 -13.67
C ASP A 85 16.77 -12.59 -12.58
N ILE A 86 17.95 -11.97 -12.71
CA ILE A 86 18.43 -10.92 -11.79
C ILE A 86 17.44 -9.75 -11.71
N ILE A 87 16.78 -9.40 -12.81
CA ILE A 87 15.79 -8.32 -12.87
C ILE A 87 14.58 -8.66 -11.98
N SER A 88 14.09 -9.89 -12.03
CA SER A 88 12.98 -10.36 -11.19
C SER A 88 13.32 -10.28 -9.69
N ILE A 89 14.56 -10.62 -9.32
CA ILE A 89 15.05 -10.49 -7.94
C ILE A 89 15.05 -9.01 -7.52
N ARG A 90 15.53 -8.11 -8.38
CA ARG A 90 15.56 -6.67 -8.10
C ARG A 90 14.17 -6.07 -7.95
N ILE A 91 13.21 -6.49 -8.77
CA ILE A 91 11.81 -6.10 -8.65
C ILE A 91 11.24 -6.56 -7.31
N ALA A 92 11.51 -7.81 -6.91
CA ALA A 92 11.04 -8.34 -5.63
C ALA A 92 11.63 -7.57 -4.43
N ILE A 93 12.94 -7.33 -4.43
CA ILE A 93 13.63 -6.56 -3.37
C ILE A 93 13.12 -5.11 -3.36
N GLY A 94 13.04 -4.47 -4.53
CA GLY A 94 12.54 -3.10 -4.68
C GLY A 94 11.12 -2.95 -4.15
N SER A 95 10.22 -3.87 -4.50
CA SER A 95 8.84 -3.87 -4.01
C SER A 95 8.75 -4.07 -2.50
N GLY A 96 9.53 -5.01 -1.95
CA GLY A 96 9.57 -5.25 -0.50
C GLY A 96 10.06 -4.03 0.29
N VAL A 97 11.15 -3.40 -0.15
CA VAL A 97 11.72 -2.21 0.49
C VAL A 97 10.78 -1.02 0.36
N ALA A 98 10.26 -0.76 -0.84
CA ALA A 98 9.33 0.32 -1.11
C ALA A 98 8.07 0.20 -0.25
N PHE A 99 7.41 -0.97 -0.26
CA PHE A 99 6.23 -1.25 0.55
C PHE A 99 6.50 -0.99 2.03
N PHE A 100 7.58 -1.56 2.57
CA PHE A 100 7.86 -1.48 4.00
C PHE A 100 8.10 -0.05 4.47
N VAL A 101 8.88 0.73 3.70
CA VAL A 101 9.17 2.12 4.02
C VAL A 101 7.94 3.00 3.83
N ALA A 102 7.24 2.85 2.71
CA ALA A 102 6.06 3.64 2.37
C ALA A 102 4.91 3.43 3.36
N GLN A 103 4.60 2.19 3.72
CA GLN A 103 3.53 1.88 4.69
C GLN A 103 3.87 2.40 6.09
N ASN A 104 5.13 2.31 6.53
CA ASN A 104 5.52 2.87 7.81
C ASN A 104 5.48 4.40 7.84
N LEU A 105 5.84 5.04 6.72
CA LEU A 105 5.72 6.48 6.54
C LEU A 105 4.26 6.92 6.56
N ASP A 106 3.41 6.23 5.80
CA ASP A 106 1.96 6.44 5.74
C ASP A 106 1.36 6.38 7.16
N ILE A 107 1.61 5.30 7.90
CA ILE A 107 1.15 5.15 9.29
C ILE A 107 1.58 6.32 10.16
N LYS A 108 2.82 6.79 10.01
CA LYS A 108 3.37 7.89 10.81
C LYS A 108 2.67 9.21 10.46
N ILE A 109 2.54 9.54 9.17
CA ILE A 109 1.89 10.76 8.70
C ILE A 109 0.42 10.75 9.11
N PHE A 110 -0.27 9.64 8.88
CA PHE A 110 -1.69 9.49 9.24
C PHE A 110 -1.90 9.68 10.74
N ASP A 111 -1.10 9.04 11.60
CA ASP A 111 -1.27 9.11 13.05
C ASP A 111 -1.05 10.54 13.57
N ILE A 112 -0.12 11.30 12.97
CA ILE A 112 0.08 12.73 13.28
C ILE A 112 -1.15 13.56 12.86
N LEU A 113 -1.72 13.28 11.69
CA LEU A 113 -2.83 14.04 11.12
C LEU A 113 -4.21 13.53 11.54
N ARG A 114 -4.30 12.43 12.31
CA ARG A 114 -5.56 11.71 12.56
C ARG A 114 -6.67 12.59 13.16
N LYS A 115 -6.32 13.63 13.94
CA LYS A 115 -7.29 14.54 14.59
C LYS A 115 -7.77 15.68 13.69
N ARG A 116 -7.23 15.81 12.47
CA ARG A 116 -7.71 16.79 11.47
C ARG A 116 -9.01 16.28 10.83
N THR A 117 -9.51 17.02 9.84
CA THR A 117 -10.68 16.61 9.05
C THR A 117 -10.49 15.19 8.50
N TRP A 118 -11.58 14.44 8.43
CA TRP A 118 -11.57 13.01 8.15
C TRP A 118 -10.78 12.59 6.90
N TYR A 119 -10.73 13.43 5.86
CA TYR A 119 -10.02 13.14 4.61
C TYR A 119 -8.53 13.56 4.63
N ILE A 120 -8.11 14.45 5.54
CA ILE A 120 -6.76 15.02 5.52
C ILE A 120 -5.72 13.95 5.85
N ALA A 121 -5.98 13.17 6.91
CA ALA A 121 -5.08 12.10 7.32
C ALA A 121 -4.84 11.06 6.20
N PRO A 122 -5.89 10.38 5.66
CA PRO A 122 -5.70 9.35 4.63
C PRO A 122 -5.14 9.91 3.32
N LEU A 123 -5.57 11.11 2.91
CA LEU A 123 -5.10 11.68 1.64
C LEU A 123 -3.61 12.02 1.70
N ILE A 124 -3.18 12.77 2.73
CA ILE A 124 -1.80 13.23 2.84
C ILE A 124 -0.85 12.06 3.14
N SER A 125 -1.26 11.09 3.95
CA SER A 125 -0.46 9.88 4.20
C SER A 125 -0.30 9.05 2.94
N SER A 126 -1.39 8.78 2.21
CA SER A 126 -1.35 8.00 0.96
C SER A 126 -0.54 8.69 -0.13
N ILE A 127 -0.62 10.03 -0.26
CA ILE A 127 0.21 10.79 -1.21
C ILE A 127 1.69 10.63 -0.86
N GLY A 128 2.06 10.89 0.41
CA GLY A 128 3.45 10.79 0.86
C GLY A 128 4.02 9.38 0.75
N GLY A 129 3.22 8.38 1.13
CA GLY A 129 3.53 6.96 0.98
C GLY A 129 3.73 6.57 -0.48
N SER A 130 2.81 6.96 -1.37
CA SER A 130 2.88 6.64 -2.80
C SER A 130 4.10 7.23 -3.49
N ILE A 131 4.46 8.49 -3.17
CA ILE A 131 5.66 9.13 -3.74
C ILE A 131 6.91 8.37 -3.32
N VAL A 132 7.06 8.06 -2.03
CA VAL A 132 8.24 7.36 -1.52
C VAL A 132 8.30 5.93 -2.04
N ASP A 133 7.16 5.24 -2.10
CA ASP A 133 7.04 3.89 -2.67
C ASP A 133 7.54 3.87 -4.12
N THR A 134 6.98 4.74 -4.97
CA THR A 134 7.32 4.79 -6.39
C THR A 134 8.79 5.13 -6.59
N ILE A 135 9.34 6.11 -5.88
CA ILE A 135 10.76 6.47 -6.00
C ILE A 135 11.65 5.29 -5.59
N LEU A 136 11.39 4.66 -4.45
CA LEU A 136 12.19 3.53 -3.97
C LEU A 136 12.08 2.31 -4.89
N PHE A 137 10.86 1.96 -5.30
CA PHE A 137 10.61 0.81 -6.16
C PHE A 137 11.35 0.96 -7.50
N PHE A 138 11.09 2.05 -8.24
CA PHE A 138 11.66 2.21 -9.57
C PHE A 138 13.16 2.45 -9.54
N SER A 139 13.67 3.17 -8.53
CA SER A 139 15.12 3.33 -8.37
C SER A 139 15.80 2.00 -8.11
N ILE A 140 15.29 1.15 -7.21
CA ILE A 140 15.94 -0.15 -6.90
C ILE A 140 15.77 -1.15 -8.06
N ALA A 141 14.54 -1.28 -8.59
CA ALA A 141 14.21 -2.28 -9.61
C ALA A 141 14.91 -2.00 -10.96
N PHE A 142 15.02 -0.74 -11.36
CA PHE A 142 15.50 -0.34 -12.69
C PHE A 142 16.80 0.48 -12.69
N TYR A 143 17.49 0.63 -11.54
CA TYR A 143 18.84 1.18 -11.48
C TYR A 143 19.76 0.55 -12.56
N ALA A 144 20.43 1.39 -13.36
CA ALA A 144 21.40 0.98 -14.36
C ALA A 144 20.91 -0.07 -15.39
N THR A 145 19.60 -0.19 -15.65
CA THR A 145 19.07 -1.08 -16.70
C THR A 145 18.97 -0.41 -18.08
N GLY A 146 19.20 0.91 -18.17
CA GLY A 146 18.99 1.71 -19.38
C GLY A 146 17.51 2.08 -19.64
N VAL A 147 16.58 1.55 -18.84
CA VAL A 147 15.16 1.87 -18.94
C VAL A 147 14.91 3.27 -18.36
N SER A 148 14.06 4.06 -19.03
CA SER A 148 13.58 5.36 -18.54
C SER A 148 12.57 5.18 -17.40
N TRP A 149 13.07 4.73 -16.25
CA TRP A 149 12.24 4.40 -15.09
C TRP A 149 11.50 5.61 -14.52
N VAL A 150 11.97 6.84 -14.80
CA VAL A 150 11.27 8.08 -14.41
C VAL A 150 9.91 8.19 -15.09
N SER A 151 9.83 7.85 -16.39
CA SER A 151 8.56 7.87 -17.12
C SER A 151 7.59 6.83 -16.58
N LEU A 152 8.08 5.63 -16.28
CA LEU A 152 7.29 4.55 -15.69
C LEU A 152 6.79 4.94 -14.29
N ALA A 153 7.67 5.51 -13.48
CA ALA A 153 7.36 6.03 -12.15
C ALA A 153 6.27 7.10 -12.18
N LEU A 154 6.30 8.02 -13.14
CA LEU A 154 5.26 9.04 -13.29
C LEU A 154 3.90 8.43 -13.65
N GLY A 155 3.89 7.43 -14.55
CA GLY A 155 2.68 6.70 -14.90
C GLY A 155 2.08 5.98 -13.69
N ASP A 156 2.90 5.19 -12.99
CA ASP A 156 2.52 4.50 -11.76
C ASP A 156 2.00 5.48 -10.70
N LEU A 157 2.76 6.53 -10.38
CA LEU A 157 2.37 7.52 -9.37
C LEU A 157 1.03 8.18 -9.71
N THR A 158 0.79 8.51 -10.98
CA THR A 158 -0.49 9.10 -11.41
C THR A 158 -1.66 8.20 -11.07
N VAL A 159 -1.54 6.89 -11.35
CA VAL A 159 -2.56 5.90 -10.98
C VAL A 159 -2.70 5.81 -9.48
N LYS A 160 -1.59 5.75 -8.72
CA LYS A 160 -1.65 5.68 -7.24
C LYS A 160 -2.39 6.86 -6.63
N LEU A 161 -2.10 8.08 -7.10
CA LEU A 161 -2.74 9.30 -6.61
C LEU A 161 -4.23 9.34 -6.98
N PHE A 162 -4.58 8.90 -8.19
CA PHE A 162 -5.98 8.79 -8.61
C PHE A 162 -6.74 7.78 -7.74
N ILE A 163 -6.19 6.59 -7.50
CA ILE A 163 -6.80 5.60 -6.63
C ILE A 163 -6.87 6.09 -5.19
N ALA A 164 -5.84 6.78 -4.67
CA ALA A 164 -5.87 7.36 -3.33
C ALA A 164 -7.05 8.34 -3.14
N LEU A 165 -7.31 9.18 -4.15
CA LEU A 165 -8.47 10.08 -4.16
C LEU A 165 -9.80 9.30 -4.18
N LEU A 166 -9.92 8.29 -5.05
CA LEU A 166 -11.13 7.46 -5.12
C LEU A 166 -11.38 6.70 -3.81
N MET A 167 -10.32 6.22 -3.15
CA MET A 167 -10.40 5.45 -1.91
C MET A 167 -10.85 6.28 -0.71
N LEU A 168 -10.91 7.62 -0.82
CA LEU A 168 -11.57 8.46 0.20
C LEU A 168 -13.06 8.13 0.35
N ILE A 169 -13.72 7.68 -0.73
CA ILE A 169 -15.14 7.30 -0.71
C ILE A 169 -15.37 6.07 0.20
N PRO A 170 -14.78 4.90 -0.08
CA PRO A 170 -14.93 3.74 0.81
C PRO A 170 -14.35 3.99 2.20
N PHE A 171 -13.27 4.78 2.33
CA PHE A 171 -12.77 5.20 3.64
C PHE A 171 -13.88 5.90 4.44
N ARG A 172 -14.55 6.91 3.86
CA ARG A 172 -15.62 7.66 4.52
C ARG A 172 -16.80 6.77 4.91
N ILE A 173 -17.20 5.84 4.04
CA ILE A 173 -18.31 4.91 4.29
C ILE A 173 -17.95 3.96 5.44
N LEU A 174 -16.72 3.43 5.46
CA LEU A 174 -16.30 2.46 6.47
C LEU A 174 -16.04 3.10 7.84
N LEU A 175 -15.72 4.40 7.89
CA LEU A 175 -15.57 5.14 9.14
C LEU A 175 -16.82 5.10 10.03
N THR A 176 -18.02 5.03 9.45
CA THR A 176 -19.27 4.99 10.25
C THR A 176 -19.37 3.71 11.09
N ASN A 177 -18.72 2.64 10.64
CA ASN A 177 -18.73 1.32 11.29
C ASN A 177 -17.52 1.08 12.20
N ILE A 178 -16.51 1.97 12.16
CA ILE A 178 -15.28 1.83 12.93
C ILE A 178 -15.35 2.78 14.14
N ARG A 179 -15.43 2.20 15.35
CA ARG A 179 -15.21 2.97 16.58
C ARG A 179 -13.71 3.22 16.74
N ASP A 180 -13.30 4.47 16.82
CA ASP A 180 -11.90 4.84 17.13
C ASP A 180 -11.58 4.36 18.56
N VAL A 181 -10.79 3.29 18.68
CA VAL A 181 -10.44 2.70 19.97
C VAL A 181 -9.29 3.47 20.64
N SER A 182 -8.61 4.36 19.92
CA SER A 182 -7.41 5.04 20.41
C SER A 182 -7.68 6.03 21.56
N ASP A 183 -8.91 6.54 21.68
CA ASP A 183 -9.30 7.49 22.73
C ASP A 183 -9.47 6.86 24.12
N LYS A 184 -9.56 5.52 24.24
CA LYS A 184 -9.77 4.85 25.55
C LYS A 184 -8.54 4.88 26.47
N LYS A 185 -7.35 5.26 26.00
CA LYS A 185 -6.12 5.21 26.82
C LYS A 185 -5.87 6.42 27.71
N PHE A 186 -6.71 7.46 27.68
CA PHE A 186 -6.52 8.68 28.49
C PHE A 186 -7.58 8.92 29.58
N SER A 187 -8.58 8.06 29.74
CA SER A 187 -9.64 8.22 30.76
C SER A 187 -9.45 7.35 32.01
N GLY A 188 -8.24 6.85 32.26
CA GLY A 188 -7.92 5.98 33.41
C GLY A 188 -7.04 6.61 34.48
N VAL A 189 -6.75 7.91 34.38
CA VAL A 189 -5.95 8.66 35.37
C VAL A 189 -6.63 10.01 35.61
N ARG A 190 -7.72 10.00 36.37
CA ARG A 190 -8.19 11.12 37.17
C ARG A 190 -8.87 10.58 38.42
#